data_AF-A0A944SM26-F1
#
_entry.id   AF-A0A944SM26-F1
#
_cell.length_a   1.000
_cell.length_b   1.000
_cell.length_c   1.000
_cell.angle_alpha   90.00
_cell.angle_beta   90.00
_cell.angle_gamma   90.00
#
_symmetry.space_group_name_H-M   'P 1'
#
loop_
_entity.id
_entity.type
_entity.pdbx_description
1 polymer ?
#
loop_
_entity_poly.entity_id
_entity_poly.type
_entity_poly.pdbx_seq_one_letter_code
_entity_poly.pdbx_strand_id
1 'polypeptide(L)'
;MNHVVAIVGMCGAGKSTVSDIFVKKRYAFVRFGQITLDIVKERGMEVNEHNEKLVREGLRHEHGMAAFATLNIPKCDTLLQEKNLVIDGLYSWSEYKVMKTHYGKRLFVVAVYSPPSERHERLSHRHSDKEDTDLRRRHFTKEEARSRDYAEIEHIEKAGPIAMADYTIINAWDEQTLEENTNRIIDLIQNRS
;
A
#
# COMPACT_ATOMS: atom_id res chain seq x y z
N MET A 1 2.06 -19.11 13.83
CA MET A 1 1.86 -19.13 12.36
C MET A 1 2.10 -17.72 11.86
N ASN A 2 2.84 -17.50 10.77
CA ASN A 2 3.16 -16.13 10.33
C ASN A 2 1.92 -15.42 9.73
N HIS A 3 1.76 -14.14 10.04
CA HIS A 3 0.66 -13.29 9.60
C HIS A 3 1.07 -12.38 8.44
N VAL A 4 0.07 -11.98 7.65
CA VAL A 4 0.18 -10.97 6.59
C VAL A 4 -0.50 -9.71 7.08
N VAL A 5 0.18 -8.56 6.97
CA VAL A 5 -0.37 -7.26 7.32
C VAL A 5 -0.38 -6.40 6.07
N ALA A 6 -1.56 -6.09 5.53
CA ALA A 6 -1.71 -5.20 4.39
C ALA A 6 -1.99 -3.77 4.84
N ILE A 7 -1.12 -2.84 4.47
CA ILE A 7 -1.28 -1.42 4.77
C ILE A 7 -2.08 -0.75 3.65
N VAL A 8 -3.24 -0.19 4.00
CA VAL A 8 -4.18 0.46 3.07
C VAL A 8 -4.42 1.92 3.48
N GLY A 9 -4.97 2.73 2.58
CA GLY A 9 -5.18 4.17 2.82
C GLY A 9 -4.96 5.05 1.60
N MET A 10 -5.51 6.26 1.65
CA MET A 10 -5.42 7.23 0.55
C MET A 10 -4.00 7.79 0.36
N CYS A 11 -3.74 8.39 -0.80
CA CYS A 11 -2.45 9.04 -1.08
C CYS A 11 -2.18 10.16 -0.06
N GLY A 12 -0.93 10.26 0.43
CA GLY A 12 -0.54 11.23 1.47
C GLY A 12 -0.86 10.82 2.92
N ALA A 13 -1.55 9.70 3.16
CA ALA A 13 -1.95 9.30 4.52
C ALA A 13 -0.82 8.78 5.43
N GLY A 14 0.40 8.57 4.93
CA GLY A 14 1.53 8.08 5.74
C GLY A 14 1.71 6.56 5.79
N LYS A 15 1.07 5.81 4.89
CA LYS A 15 1.21 4.34 4.76
C LYS A 15 2.65 3.85 4.76
N SER A 16 3.54 4.48 3.98
CA SER A 16 4.93 4.04 3.86
C SER A 16 5.68 4.16 5.20
N THR A 17 5.40 5.20 5.99
CA THR A 17 5.95 5.33 7.35
C THR A 17 5.49 4.19 8.25
N VAL A 18 4.21 3.80 8.17
CA VAL A 18 3.68 2.64 8.90
C VAL A 18 4.38 1.36 8.46
N SER A 19 4.52 1.10 7.16
CA SER A 19 5.24 -0.10 6.68
C SER A 19 6.71 -0.12 7.13
N ASP A 20 7.39 1.01 7.16
CA ASP A 20 8.78 1.10 7.64
C ASP A 20 8.90 0.71 9.12
N ILE A 21 7.90 1.04 9.94
CA ILE A 21 7.85 0.60 11.35
C ILE A 21 7.69 -0.92 11.45
N PHE A 22 6.82 -1.55 10.64
CA PHE A 22 6.72 -3.01 10.58
C PHE A 22 8.05 -3.66 10.18
N VAL A 23 8.77 -3.08 9.21
CA VAL A 23 10.10 -3.56 8.80
C VAL A 23 11.12 -3.45 9.94
N LYS A 24 11.12 -2.35 10.70
CA LYS A 24 11.95 -2.21 11.91
C LYS A 24 11.62 -3.29 12.95
N LYS A 25 10.37 -3.76 13.00
CA LYS A 25 9.91 -4.90 13.83
C LYS A 25 10.12 -6.27 13.17
N ARG A 26 11.05 -6.36 12.20
CA ARG A 26 11.51 -7.60 11.56
C ARG A 26 10.48 -8.30 10.67
N TYR A 27 9.44 -7.62 10.23
CA TYR A 27 8.56 -8.16 9.19
C TYR A 27 9.31 -8.21 7.86
N ALA A 28 9.03 -9.23 7.05
CA ALA A 28 9.34 -9.17 5.62
C ALA A 28 8.53 -8.05 4.96
N PHE A 29 9.01 -7.50 3.84
CA PHE A 29 8.35 -6.41 3.14
C PHE A 29 8.12 -6.76 1.66
N VAL A 30 6.90 -6.53 1.18
CA VAL A 30 6.58 -6.59 -0.24
C VAL A 30 5.82 -5.32 -0.62
N ARG A 31 6.35 -4.61 -1.62
CA ARG A 31 5.63 -3.52 -2.29
C ARG A 31 4.92 -4.08 -3.50
N PHE A 32 3.58 -4.13 -3.49
CA PHE A 32 2.81 -4.73 -4.58
C PHE A 32 3.06 -4.04 -5.92
N GLY A 33 3.14 -2.71 -5.93
CA GLY A 33 3.43 -1.93 -7.15
C GLY A 33 4.82 -2.16 -7.74
N GLN A 34 5.73 -2.84 -7.02
CA GLN A 34 7.09 -3.11 -7.52
C GLN A 34 7.08 -3.94 -8.80
N ILE A 35 6.10 -4.83 -8.94
CA ILE A 35 5.98 -5.69 -10.12
C ILE A 35 5.87 -4.90 -11.43
N THR A 36 5.25 -3.72 -11.41
CA THR A 36 5.20 -2.84 -12.58
C THR A 36 6.60 -2.40 -13.00
N LEU A 37 7.40 -1.93 -12.04
CA LEU A 37 8.77 -1.48 -12.30
C LEU A 37 9.67 -2.64 -12.74
N ASP A 38 9.49 -3.82 -12.14
CA ASP A 38 10.25 -5.01 -12.49
C ASP A 38 9.96 -5.41 -13.94
N ILE A 39 8.68 -5.45 -14.35
CA ILE A 39 8.28 -5.76 -15.72
C ILE A 39 8.71 -4.69 -16.73
N VAL A 40 8.64 -3.40 -16.38
CA VAL A 40 9.16 -2.31 -17.23
C VAL A 40 10.65 -2.54 -17.52
N LYS A 41 11.44 -2.88 -16.49
CA LYS A 41 12.87 -3.16 -16.63
C LYS A 41 13.14 -4.45 -17.42
N GLU A 42 12.40 -5.52 -17.14
CA GLU A 42 12.51 -6.80 -17.86
C GLU A 42 12.21 -6.65 -19.36
N ARG A 43 11.30 -5.75 -19.72
CA ARG A 43 10.97 -5.42 -21.12
C ARG A 43 11.97 -4.45 -21.77
N GLY A 44 13.01 -4.02 -21.06
CA GLY A 44 14.01 -3.06 -21.55
C GLY A 44 13.43 -1.66 -21.80
N MET A 45 12.30 -1.32 -21.19
CA MET A 45 11.65 -0.02 -21.33
C MET A 45 12.27 1.00 -20.39
N GLU A 46 12.28 2.27 -20.78
CA GLU A 46 12.69 3.36 -19.90
C GLU A 46 11.72 3.48 -18.70
N VAL A 47 12.25 3.64 -17.50
CA VAL A 47 11.44 3.83 -16.29
C VAL A 47 10.89 5.25 -16.29
N ASN A 48 9.64 5.39 -16.73
CA ASN A 48 8.90 6.64 -16.75
C ASN A 48 7.40 6.39 -16.54
N GLU A 49 6.65 7.44 -16.20
CA GLU A 49 5.22 7.36 -15.88
C GLU A 49 4.38 6.77 -17.03
N HIS A 50 4.74 7.04 -18.27
CA HIS A 50 4.04 6.53 -19.44
C HIS A 50 4.15 5.00 -19.52
N ASN A 51 5.37 4.48 -19.44
CA ASN A 51 5.64 3.04 -19.53
C ASN A 51 5.10 2.27 -18.32
N GLU A 52 5.20 2.83 -17.11
CA GLU A 52 4.58 2.24 -15.91
C GLU A 52 3.06 2.16 -16.04
N LYS A 53 2.42 3.22 -16.55
CA LYS A 53 0.98 3.23 -16.78
C LYS A 53 0.58 2.14 -17.78
N LEU A 54 1.28 2.04 -18.92
CA LEU A 54 1.05 1.02 -19.94
C LEU A 54 1.15 -0.39 -19.35
N VAL A 55 2.20 -0.69 -18.59
CA VAL A 55 2.38 -2.01 -17.97
C VAL A 55 1.28 -2.28 -16.95
N ARG A 56 0.98 -1.33 -16.06
CA ARG A 56 -0.06 -1.48 -15.03
C ARG A 56 -1.45 -1.71 -15.63
N GLU A 57 -1.81 -0.99 -16.68
CA GLU A 57 -3.08 -1.16 -17.38
C GLU A 57 -3.13 -2.49 -18.13
N GLY A 58 -2.03 -2.87 -18.80
CA GLY A 58 -1.90 -4.17 -19.46
C GLY A 58 -2.08 -5.34 -18.49
N LEU A 59 -1.44 -5.31 -17.32
CA LEU A 59 -1.60 -6.34 -16.29
C LEU A 59 -3.05 -6.49 -15.82
N ARG A 60 -3.77 -5.37 -15.68
CA ARG A 60 -5.18 -5.40 -15.27
C ARG A 60 -6.10 -5.86 -16.40
N HIS A 61 -5.74 -5.56 -17.65
CA HIS A 61 -6.47 -6.08 -18.81
C HIS A 61 -6.31 -7.60 -18.93
N GLU A 62 -5.09 -8.11 -18.71
CA GLU A 62 -4.78 -9.54 -18.85
C GLU A 62 -5.27 -10.39 -17.66
N HIS A 63 -5.05 -9.93 -16.43
CA HIS A 63 -5.30 -10.71 -15.21
C HIS A 63 -6.44 -10.15 -14.34
N GLY A 64 -7.13 -9.11 -14.82
CA GLY A 64 -8.22 -8.45 -14.10
C GLY A 64 -7.74 -7.50 -13.00
N MET A 65 -8.71 -6.87 -12.30
CA MET A 65 -8.44 -5.87 -11.26
C MET A 65 -7.68 -6.39 -10.03
N ALA A 66 -7.56 -7.71 -9.88
CA ALA A 66 -6.81 -8.36 -8.81
C ALA A 66 -5.37 -8.73 -9.20
N ALA A 67 -4.91 -8.38 -10.41
CA ALA A 67 -3.63 -8.81 -10.98
C ALA A 67 -2.45 -8.71 -10.00
N PHE A 68 -2.31 -7.57 -9.32
CA PHE A 68 -1.17 -7.31 -8.45
C PHE A 68 -1.16 -8.19 -7.20
N ALA A 69 -2.33 -8.52 -6.64
CA ALA A 69 -2.41 -9.49 -5.55
C ALA A 69 -2.02 -10.89 -6.05
N THR A 70 -2.64 -11.35 -7.13
CA THR A 70 -2.40 -12.69 -7.70
C THR A 70 -0.92 -12.91 -8.02
N LEU A 71 -0.28 -11.93 -8.67
CA LEU A 71 1.11 -12.06 -9.09
C LEU A 71 2.11 -11.94 -7.92
N ASN A 72 1.75 -11.27 -6.82
CA ASN A 72 2.61 -11.18 -5.64
C ASN A 72 2.42 -12.32 -4.64
N ILE A 73 1.33 -13.09 -4.70
CA ILE A 73 1.06 -14.21 -3.77
C ILE A 73 2.23 -15.20 -3.68
N PRO A 74 2.83 -15.71 -4.78
CA PRO A 74 3.95 -16.65 -4.69
C PRO A 74 5.14 -16.09 -3.90
N LYS A 75 5.48 -14.81 -4.11
CA LYS A 75 6.54 -14.13 -3.36
C LYS A 75 6.18 -13.98 -1.88
N CYS A 76 4.93 -13.64 -1.60
CA CYS A 76 4.42 -13.51 -0.23
C CYS A 76 4.48 -14.86 0.51
N ASP A 77 4.06 -15.95 -0.15
CA ASP A 77 4.03 -17.29 0.43
C ASP A 77 5.42 -17.79 0.81
N THR A 78 6.42 -17.55 -0.05
CA THR A 78 7.83 -17.85 0.26
C THR A 78 8.31 -17.10 1.49
N LEU A 79 8.08 -15.79 1.57
CA LEU A 79 8.53 -14.97 2.71
C LEU A 79 7.82 -15.36 4.02
N LEU A 80 6.55 -15.76 3.94
CA LEU A 80 5.76 -16.21 5.07
C LEU A 80 6.21 -17.55 5.67
N GLN A 81 7.09 -18.29 5.00
CA GLN A 81 7.72 -19.49 5.59
C GLN A 81 8.64 -19.12 6.74
N GLU A 82 9.25 -17.93 6.72
CA GLU A 82 10.27 -17.52 7.68
C GLU A 82 9.74 -16.56 8.76
N LYS A 83 8.93 -15.57 8.37
CA LYS A 83 8.51 -14.49 9.27
C LYS A 83 7.18 -13.85 8.84
N ASN A 84 6.62 -13.03 9.72
CA ASN A 84 5.47 -12.19 9.39
C ASN A 84 5.80 -11.24 8.23
N LEU A 85 4.79 -10.90 7.43
CA LEU A 85 4.93 -10.11 6.22
C LEU A 85 4.09 -8.84 6.31
N VAL A 86 4.68 -7.70 5.97
CA VAL A 86 3.96 -6.46 5.71
C VAL A 86 3.92 -6.19 4.21
N ILE A 87 2.74 -5.81 3.71
CA ILE A 87 2.48 -5.47 2.33
C ILE A 87 2.16 -3.98 2.25
N ASP A 88 2.90 -3.24 1.42
CA ASP A 88 2.55 -1.89 1.01
C ASP A 88 1.95 -1.92 -0.40
N GLY A 89 0.78 -1.33 -0.56
CA GLY A 89 0.14 -1.15 -1.86
C GLY A 89 -0.95 -2.17 -2.21
N LEU A 90 -1.64 -2.75 -1.22
CA LEU A 90 -2.95 -3.36 -1.47
C LEU A 90 -3.92 -2.22 -1.78
N TYR A 91 -4.36 -2.11 -3.03
CA TYR A 91 -5.14 -0.96 -3.49
C TYR A 91 -6.58 -1.31 -3.79
N SER A 92 -6.87 -2.38 -4.53
CA SER A 92 -8.24 -2.61 -5.00
C SER A 92 -9.07 -3.51 -4.12
N TRP A 93 -10.40 -3.33 -4.15
CA TRP A 93 -11.35 -4.26 -3.56
C TRP A 93 -11.18 -5.67 -4.12
N SER A 94 -10.91 -5.76 -5.43
CA SER A 94 -10.61 -7.02 -6.10
C SER A 94 -9.36 -7.70 -5.53
N GLU A 95 -8.27 -6.96 -5.30
CA GLU A 95 -7.06 -7.46 -4.63
C GLU A 95 -7.35 -7.90 -3.18
N TYR A 96 -8.12 -7.11 -2.42
CA TYR A 96 -8.51 -7.47 -1.05
C TYR A 96 -9.24 -8.80 -1.00
N LYS A 97 -10.22 -9.04 -1.89
CA LYS A 97 -10.98 -10.29 -1.92
C LYS A 97 -10.08 -11.50 -2.20
N VAL A 98 -9.14 -11.37 -3.14
CA VAL A 98 -8.16 -12.42 -3.44
C VAL A 98 -7.29 -12.73 -2.22
N MET A 99 -6.72 -11.70 -1.61
CA MET A 99 -5.88 -11.84 -0.41
C MET A 99 -6.66 -12.43 0.77
N LYS A 100 -7.91 -11.99 0.99
CA LYS A 100 -8.75 -12.47 2.08
C LYS A 100 -9.16 -13.92 1.88
N THR A 101 -9.42 -14.33 0.64
CA THR A 101 -9.71 -15.73 0.29
C THR A 101 -8.48 -16.62 0.52
N HIS A 102 -7.30 -16.17 0.08
CA HIS A 102 -6.06 -16.95 0.18
C HIS A 102 -5.52 -17.07 1.61
N TYR A 103 -5.46 -15.97 2.36
CA TYR A 103 -4.86 -15.93 3.70
C TYR A 103 -5.86 -16.04 4.85
N GLY A 104 -7.16 -15.81 4.61
CA GLY A 104 -8.21 -15.95 5.61
C GLY A 104 -7.99 -15.14 6.88
N LYS A 105 -7.85 -15.85 8.02
CA LYS A 105 -7.60 -15.26 9.34
C LYS A 105 -6.15 -14.79 9.54
N ARG A 106 -5.23 -15.18 8.66
CA ARG A 106 -3.82 -14.73 8.72
C ARG A 106 -3.63 -13.33 8.14
N LEU A 107 -4.59 -12.82 7.37
CA LEU A 107 -4.57 -11.48 6.81
C LEU A 107 -5.19 -10.49 7.79
N PHE A 108 -4.37 -9.52 8.21
CA PHE A 108 -4.79 -8.30 8.86
C PHE A 108 -4.67 -7.13 7.88
N VAL A 109 -5.69 -6.29 7.84
CA VAL A 109 -5.70 -5.06 7.04
C VAL A 109 -5.65 -3.87 7.99
N VAL A 110 -4.65 -3.02 7.81
CA VAL A 110 -4.45 -1.83 8.63
C VAL A 110 -4.63 -0.60 7.75
N ALA A 111 -5.72 0.13 7.97
CA ALA A 111 -5.95 1.40 7.31
C ALA A 111 -5.15 2.50 7.99
N VAL A 112 -4.49 3.33 7.19
CA VAL A 112 -3.91 4.59 7.65
C VAL A 112 -4.77 5.72 7.11
N TYR A 113 -5.41 6.44 8.02
CA TYR A 113 -6.30 7.54 7.71
C TYR A 113 -5.67 8.87 8.06
N SER A 114 -5.79 9.83 7.14
CA SER A 114 -5.54 11.24 7.40
C SER A 114 -6.62 12.05 6.68
N PRO A 115 -7.13 13.14 7.27
CA PRO A 115 -8.10 14.02 6.62
C PRO A 115 -7.59 14.51 5.25
N PRO A 116 -8.47 14.71 4.24
CA PRO A 116 -8.06 15.22 2.94
C PRO A 116 -7.27 16.54 3.02
N SER A 117 -7.69 17.48 3.86
CA SER A 117 -7.01 18.76 4.06
C SER A 117 -5.53 18.57 4.43
N GLU A 118 -5.25 17.72 5.42
CA GLU A 118 -3.88 17.43 5.85
C GLU A 118 -3.09 16.65 4.80
N ARG A 119 -3.70 15.66 4.13
CA ARG A 119 -3.01 14.90 3.08
C ARG A 119 -2.62 15.82 1.94
N HIS A 120 -3.53 16.67 1.49
CA HIS A 120 -3.29 17.61 0.39
C HIS A 120 -2.21 18.61 0.77
N GLU A 121 -2.22 19.13 2.01
CA GLU A 121 -1.16 20.00 2.53
C GLU A 121 0.20 19.31 2.55
N ARG A 122 0.27 18.06 3.05
CA ARG A 122 1.53 17.28 3.06
C ARG A 122 2.03 17.03 1.64
N LEU A 123 1.14 16.74 0.69
CA LEU A 123 1.51 16.45 -0.70
C LEU A 123 2.00 17.69 -1.44
N SER A 124 1.42 18.87 -1.16
CA SER A 124 1.83 20.13 -1.79
C SER A 124 3.14 20.69 -1.25
N HIS A 125 3.57 20.27 -0.06
CA HIS A 125 4.84 20.68 0.53
C HIS A 125 5.98 19.67 0.31
N ARG A 126 5.73 18.57 -0.42
CA ARG A 126 6.79 17.62 -0.76
C ARG A 126 7.72 18.21 -1.81
N HIS A 127 9.02 18.02 -1.61
CA HIS A 127 9.99 18.20 -2.68
C HIS A 127 10.06 16.91 -3.49
N SER A 128 9.80 17.03 -4.80
CA SER A 128 10.08 15.91 -5.71
C SER A 128 11.59 15.75 -5.80
N ASP A 129 12.07 14.67 -5.21
CA ASP A 129 13.49 14.36 -5.20
C ASP A 129 13.83 13.57 -6.46
N LYS A 130 14.88 13.99 -7.19
CA LYS A 130 15.34 13.26 -8.37
C LYS A 130 15.90 11.88 -8.01
N GLU A 131 16.27 11.68 -6.74
CA GLU A 131 16.75 10.40 -6.21
C GLU A 131 15.61 9.46 -5.76
N ASP A 132 14.35 9.93 -5.73
CA ASP A 132 13.17 9.10 -5.43
C ASP A 132 12.76 8.26 -6.65
N THR A 133 13.65 7.35 -7.02
CA THR A 133 13.48 6.36 -8.11
C THR A 133 12.24 5.48 -7.94
N ASP A 134 11.70 5.43 -6.72
CA ASP A 134 10.53 4.66 -6.31
C ASP A 134 9.23 5.49 -6.33
N LEU A 135 9.31 6.81 -6.63
CA LEU A 135 8.21 7.78 -6.68
C LEU A 135 7.35 7.84 -5.40
N ARG A 136 7.93 7.57 -4.22
CA ARG A 136 7.22 7.57 -2.92
C ARG A 136 6.90 8.98 -2.40
N ARG A 137 7.66 9.99 -2.83
CA ARG A 137 7.67 11.39 -2.38
C ARG A 137 7.28 12.38 -3.49
N ARG A 138 6.53 11.92 -4.49
CA ARG A 138 6.00 12.79 -5.56
C ARG A 138 5.17 13.95 -4.99
N HIS A 139 5.48 15.16 -5.46
CA HIS A 139 4.71 16.37 -5.19
C HIS A 139 3.37 16.35 -5.94
N PHE A 140 2.32 16.84 -5.30
CA PHE A 140 1.03 17.12 -5.93
C PHE A 140 0.48 18.44 -5.41
N THR A 141 -0.03 19.27 -6.31
CA THR A 141 -0.90 20.38 -5.93
C THR A 141 -2.17 19.86 -5.26
N LYS A 142 -2.89 20.74 -4.55
CA LYS A 142 -4.15 20.37 -3.88
C LYS A 142 -5.21 19.88 -4.88
N GLU A 143 -5.26 20.47 -6.07
CA GLU A 143 -6.17 20.06 -7.15
C GLU A 143 -5.83 18.68 -7.70
N GLU A 144 -4.56 18.42 -7.98
CA GLU A 144 -4.10 17.10 -8.43
C GLU A 144 -4.34 16.03 -7.36
N ALA A 145 -4.10 16.35 -6.09
CA ALA A 145 -4.36 15.44 -4.97
C ALA A 145 -5.85 15.09 -4.86
N ARG A 146 -6.73 16.08 -5.03
CA ARG A 146 -8.19 15.87 -5.04
C ARG A 146 -8.64 15.03 -6.24
N SER A 147 -8.16 15.36 -7.44
CA SER A 147 -8.44 14.58 -8.66
C SER A 147 -8.00 13.12 -8.50
N ARG A 148 -6.82 12.92 -7.91
CA ARG A 148 -6.28 11.60 -7.59
C ARG A 148 -7.11 10.84 -6.57
N ASP A 149 -7.64 11.50 -5.54
CA ASP A 149 -8.52 10.84 -4.56
C ASP A 149 -9.74 10.21 -5.25
N TYR A 150 -10.42 10.95 -6.14
CA TYR A 150 -11.55 10.43 -6.92
C TYR A 150 -11.12 9.25 -7.80
N ALA A 151 -10.05 9.41 -8.59
CA ALA A 151 -9.57 8.35 -9.48
C ALA A 151 -9.16 7.06 -8.73
N GLU A 152 -8.54 7.18 -7.55
CA GLU A 152 -8.16 6.02 -6.74
C GLU A 152 -9.38 5.30 -6.13
N ILE A 153 -10.42 6.04 -5.75
CA ILE A 153 -11.66 5.46 -5.22
C ILE A 153 -12.45 4.78 -6.33
N GLU A 154 -12.67 5.48 -7.44
CA GLU A 154 -13.60 5.07 -8.50
C GLU A 154 -12.98 4.04 -9.45
N HIS A 155 -11.73 4.24 -9.88
CA HIS A 155 -11.12 3.40 -10.92
C HIS A 155 -10.23 2.29 -10.36
N ILE A 156 -9.83 2.38 -9.09
CA ILE A 156 -8.97 1.39 -8.43
C ILE A 156 -9.68 0.74 -7.24
N GLU A 157 -10.94 1.09 -6.96
CA GLU A 157 -11.75 0.47 -5.90
C GLU A 157 -11.14 0.64 -4.49
N LYS A 158 -10.35 1.70 -4.26
CA LYS A 158 -9.51 1.83 -3.06
C LYS A 158 -10.25 2.02 -1.75
N ALA A 159 -11.49 2.51 -1.82
CA ALA A 159 -12.32 2.70 -0.64
C ALA A 159 -12.68 1.37 0.05
N GLY A 160 -12.87 0.29 -0.71
CA GLY A 160 -13.32 -1.00 -0.18
C GLY A 160 -12.36 -1.59 0.85
N PRO A 161 -11.07 -1.80 0.52
CA PRO A 161 -10.09 -2.32 1.47
C PRO A 161 -9.90 -1.43 2.72
N ILE A 162 -10.03 -0.11 2.56
CA ILE A 162 -9.96 0.85 3.68
C ILE A 162 -11.16 0.66 4.62
N ALA A 163 -12.37 0.59 4.08
CA ALA A 163 -13.59 0.43 4.86
C ALA A 163 -13.66 -0.93 5.60
N MET A 164 -12.99 -1.95 5.06
CA MET A 164 -12.97 -3.30 5.61
C MET A 164 -11.73 -3.62 6.44
N ALA A 165 -10.97 -2.60 6.83
CA ALA A 165 -9.76 -2.79 7.63
C ALA A 165 -10.07 -3.33 9.03
N ASP A 166 -9.21 -4.23 9.54
CA ASP A 166 -9.29 -4.76 10.90
C ASP A 166 -8.89 -3.71 11.94
N TYR A 167 -7.96 -2.83 11.58
CA TYR A 167 -7.50 -1.72 12.41
C TYR A 167 -7.37 -0.44 11.59
N THR A 168 -7.62 0.71 12.22
CA THR A 168 -7.38 2.02 11.63
C THR A 168 -6.42 2.82 12.50
N ILE A 169 -5.37 3.35 11.88
CA ILE A 169 -4.47 4.33 12.48
C ILE A 169 -4.87 5.71 11.99
N ILE A 170 -5.14 6.62 12.92
CA ILE A 170 -5.38 8.02 12.61
C ILE A 170 -4.02 8.74 12.63
N ASN A 171 -3.68 9.35 11.50
CA ASN A 171 -2.47 10.13 11.30
C ASN A 171 -2.87 11.58 11.03
N ALA A 172 -3.57 12.19 11.98
CA ALA A 172 -3.91 13.60 12.01
C ALA A 172 -2.90 14.37 12.89
N TRP A 173 -2.81 15.69 12.74
CA TRP A 173 -1.80 16.50 13.47
C TRP A 173 -1.98 16.52 14.99
N ASP A 174 -3.20 16.36 15.47
CA ASP A 174 -3.60 16.44 16.88
C ASP A 174 -3.73 15.07 17.56
N GLU A 175 -3.41 13.99 16.83
CA GLU A 175 -3.52 12.62 17.31
C GLU A 175 -2.21 12.08 17.88
N GLN A 176 -2.31 10.99 18.65
CA GLN A 176 -1.15 10.26 19.15
C GLN A 176 -0.18 9.90 18.00
N THR A 177 1.12 9.84 18.29
CA THR A 177 2.13 9.66 17.23
C THR A 177 1.85 8.41 16.40
N LEU A 178 2.08 8.53 15.08
CA LEU A 178 1.91 7.43 14.12
C LEU A 178 2.68 6.18 14.56
N GLU A 179 3.84 6.37 15.18
CA GLU A 179 4.68 5.29 15.69
C GLU A 179 4.05 4.55 16.88
N GLU A 180 3.54 5.26 17.87
CA GLU A 180 2.87 4.65 19.03
C GLU A 180 1.63 3.85 18.61
N ASN A 181 0.77 4.44 17.77
CA ASN A 181 -0.41 3.76 17.25
C ASN A 181 -0.05 2.52 16.43
N THR A 182 1.01 2.60 15.62
CA THR A 182 1.51 1.44 14.85
C THR A 182 2.02 0.34 15.77
N ASN A 183 2.83 0.68 16.77
CA ASN A 183 3.38 -0.30 17.72
C ASN A 183 2.26 -1.02 18.48
N ARG A 184 1.23 -0.30 18.92
CA ARG A 184 0.05 -0.90 19.58
C ARG A 184 -0.64 -1.94 18.69
N ILE A 185 -0.80 -1.65 17.40
CA ILE A 185 -1.41 -2.60 16.45
C ILE A 185 -0.51 -3.80 16.22
N ILE A 186 0.82 -3.61 16.14
CA ILE A 186 1.77 -4.71 16.02
C ILE A 186 1.62 -5.66 17.21
N ASP A 187 1.55 -5.13 18.43
CA ASP A 187 1.37 -5.93 19.63
C ASP A 187 0.03 -6.69 19.61
N LEU A 188 -1.06 -6.02 19.20
CA LEU A 188 -2.38 -6.66 19.06
C LEU A 188 -2.37 -7.81 18.04
N ILE A 189 -1.67 -7.65 16.91
CA ILE A 189 -1.55 -8.69 15.88
C ILE A 189 -0.73 -9.87 16.40
N GLN A 190 0.40 -9.61 17.06
CA GLN A 190 1.28 -10.65 17.59
C GLN A 190 0.63 -11.47 18.70
N ASN A 191 -0.29 -10.87 19.47
CA ASN A 191 -1.01 -11.53 20.54
C ASN A 191 -2.22 -12.37 20.06
N ARG A 192 -2.61 -12.27 18.78
CA ARG A 192 -3.67 -13.11 18.19
C ARG A 192 -3.07 -14.40 17.64
N SER A 193 -2.84 -15.36 18.54
CA SER A 193 -2.47 -16.74 18.21
C SER A 193 -3.63 -17.53 17.63
#